data_AF-A0A0S4VLZ6-F1
#
_entry.id   AF-A0A0S4VLZ6-F1
#
_cell.length_a   1.000
_cell.length_b   1.000
_cell.length_c   1.000
_cell.angle_alpha   90.00
_cell.angle_beta   90.00
_cell.angle_gamma   90.00
#
_symmetry.space_group_name_H-M   'P 1'
#
loop_
_entity.id
_entity.type
_entity.pdbx_description
1 polymer ?
#
loop_
_entity_poly.entity_id
_entity_poly.type
_entity_poly.pdbx_seq_one_letter_code
_entity_poly.pdbx_strand_id
1 'polypeptide(L)'
;MRVTGLAPGIYQYRSHRHELSVVRRGFDSEQLGPLLCAQNFANDLSYGVFVTPRFDKMWWKYPHSRAYRVALLDIGCLTQTFPLVCTAKGIQSWPTGYFIDHEINPLLDLDTNVESVMFFLGAGKGDGAVARAALSTLRGLATREP
;
A
#
# COMPACT_ATOMS: atom_id res chain seq x y z
N MET A 1 -13.19 -0.66 -0.98
CA MET A 1 -12.72 0.13 0.18
C MET A 1 -13.90 0.61 1.02
N ARG A 2 -13.92 0.27 2.31
CA ARG A 2 -15.04 0.46 3.22
C ARG A 2 -14.53 0.73 4.64
N VAL A 3 -14.56 2.00 5.07
CA VAL A 3 -14.21 2.41 6.44
C VAL A 3 -15.38 3.19 7.02
N THR A 4 -15.89 2.77 8.18
CA THR A 4 -17.03 3.42 8.84
C THR A 4 -16.69 4.88 9.17
N GLY A 5 -17.55 5.81 8.77
CA GLY A 5 -17.37 7.24 9.01
C GLY A 5 -16.43 7.96 8.04
N LEU A 6 -15.91 7.26 7.02
CA LEU A 6 -15.05 7.85 5.98
C LEU A 6 -15.64 7.56 4.59
N ALA A 7 -15.86 8.60 3.80
CA ALA A 7 -16.30 8.45 2.42
C ALA A 7 -15.20 7.77 1.58
N PRO A 8 -15.55 7.04 0.50
CA PRO A 8 -14.55 6.54 -0.44
C PRO A 8 -13.76 7.68 -1.10
N GLY A 9 -12.44 7.55 -1.13
CA GLY A 9 -11.54 8.56 -1.71
C GLY A 9 -10.08 8.31 -1.36
N ILE A 10 -9.24 9.23 -1.82
CA ILE A 10 -7.81 9.25 -1.55
C ILE A 10 -7.53 10.37 -0.56
N TYR A 11 -6.80 10.03 0.49
CA TYR A 11 -6.53 10.91 1.61
C TYR A 11 -5.04 10.97 1.90
N GLN A 12 -4.55 12.15 2.25
CA GLN A 12 -3.22 12.35 2.79
C GLN A 12 -3.30 12.35 4.32
N TYR A 13 -2.57 11.44 4.96
CA TYR A 13 -2.43 11.45 6.42
C TYR A 13 -1.40 12.49 6.86
N ARG A 14 -1.82 13.46 7.68
CA ARG A 14 -0.98 14.51 8.25
C ARG A 14 -0.61 14.17 9.68
N SER A 15 0.53 13.51 9.87
CA SER A 15 0.98 13.01 11.18
C SER A 15 1.03 14.09 12.27
N HIS A 16 1.51 15.29 11.95
CA HIS A 16 1.60 16.42 12.90
C HIS A 16 0.26 16.91 13.46
N ARG A 17 -0.86 16.61 12.77
CA ARG A 17 -2.22 17.00 13.19
C ARG A 17 -3.14 15.81 13.46
N HIS A 18 -2.66 14.60 13.20
CA HIS A 18 -3.44 13.37 13.27
C HIS A 18 -4.77 13.46 12.49
N GLU A 19 -4.71 13.97 11.26
CA GLU A 19 -5.89 14.18 10.42
C GLU A 19 -5.71 13.61 9.01
N LEU A 20 -6.84 13.34 8.34
CA LEU A 20 -6.90 12.97 6.93
C LEU A 20 -7.35 14.18 6.10
N SER A 21 -6.51 14.64 5.19
CA SER A 21 -6.88 15.65 4.19
C SER A 21 -7.31 14.97 2.90
N VAL A 22 -8.44 15.38 2.33
CA VAL A 22 -8.93 14.85 1.05
C VAL A 22 -7.99 15.30 -0.07
N VAL A 23 -7.47 14.33 -0.83
CA VAL A 23 -6.73 14.58 -2.09
C VAL A 23 -7.70 14.41 -3.26
N ARG A 24 -8.45 13.30 -3.27
CA ARG A 24 -9.44 12.99 -4.31
C ARG A 24 -10.69 12.41 -3.67
N ARG A 25 -11.85 12.95 -4.05
CA ARG A 25 -13.15 12.37 -3.66
C ARG A 25 -13.51 11.26 -4.63
N GLY A 26 -14.03 10.15 -4.11
CA GLY A 26 -14.34 8.98 -4.91
C GLY A 26 -13.06 8.22 -5.27
N PHE A 27 -13.09 6.91 -4.99
CA PHE A 27 -12.12 5.95 -5.45
C PHE A 27 -12.82 4.61 -5.49
N ASP A 28 -12.91 4.01 -6.67
CA ASP A 28 -13.51 2.69 -6.81
C ASP A 28 -12.46 1.63 -6.46
N SER A 29 -12.80 0.72 -5.55
CA SER A 29 -11.90 -0.36 -5.16
C SER A 29 -11.54 -1.28 -6.32
N GLU A 30 -12.36 -1.40 -7.35
CA GLU A 30 -12.03 -2.21 -8.53
C GLU A 30 -10.82 -1.67 -9.29
N GLN A 31 -10.49 -0.38 -9.11
CA GLN A 31 -9.31 0.24 -9.71
C GLN A 31 -8.00 -0.23 -9.04
N LEU A 32 -8.05 -0.81 -7.84
CA LEU A 32 -6.84 -1.14 -7.10
C LEU A 32 -6.10 -2.34 -7.70
N GLY A 33 -6.81 -3.40 -8.11
CA GLY A 33 -6.24 -4.58 -8.73
C GLY A 33 -5.36 -4.27 -9.95
N PRO A 34 -5.84 -3.51 -10.95
CA PRO A 34 -5.03 -3.05 -12.07
C PRO A 34 -3.79 -2.27 -11.65
N LEU A 35 -3.91 -1.30 -10.73
CA LEU A 35 -2.79 -0.51 -10.22
C LEU A 35 -1.74 -1.37 -9.49
N LEU A 36 -2.18 -2.46 -8.86
CA LEU A 36 -1.35 -3.44 -8.18
C LEU A 36 -1.07 -4.66 -9.08
N CYS A 37 -0.89 -4.46 -10.39
CA CYS A 37 -0.47 -5.51 -11.33
C CYS A 37 -1.34 -6.79 -11.26
N ALA A 38 -2.67 -6.61 -11.31
CA ALA A 38 -3.69 -7.67 -11.25
C ALA A 38 -3.77 -8.44 -9.91
N GLN A 39 -3.25 -7.88 -8.81
CA GLN A 39 -3.46 -8.41 -7.45
C GLN A 39 -4.90 -8.12 -6.97
N ASN A 40 -5.90 -8.71 -7.64
CA ASN A 40 -7.33 -8.37 -7.51
C ASN A 40 -7.91 -8.63 -6.11
N PHE A 41 -7.29 -9.48 -5.30
CA PHE A 41 -7.68 -9.65 -3.90
C PHE A 41 -7.50 -8.37 -3.07
N ALA A 42 -6.75 -7.39 -3.58
CA ALA A 42 -6.66 -6.06 -3.00
C ALA A 42 -7.99 -5.28 -3.09
N ASN A 43 -8.87 -5.60 -4.04
CA ASN A 43 -10.15 -4.90 -4.24
C ASN A 43 -11.06 -5.02 -3.00
N ASP A 44 -10.95 -6.13 -2.27
CA ASP A 44 -11.72 -6.42 -1.06
C ASP A 44 -11.15 -5.77 0.21
N LEU A 45 -10.03 -5.04 0.10
CA LEU A 45 -9.44 -4.34 1.25
C LEU A 45 -10.40 -3.30 1.82
N SER A 46 -10.39 -3.18 3.15
CA SER A 46 -11.13 -2.12 3.84
C SER A 46 -10.48 -0.77 3.54
N TYR A 47 -9.14 -0.70 3.62
CA TYR A 47 -8.35 0.47 3.23
C TYR A 47 -6.94 0.05 2.77
N GLY A 48 -6.28 0.96 2.07
CA GLY A 48 -4.88 0.83 1.66
C GLY A 48 -4.10 2.11 1.98
N VAL A 49 -2.81 1.97 2.19
CA VAL A 49 -1.89 3.07 2.46
C VAL A 49 -0.76 3.01 1.43
N PHE A 50 -0.72 4.02 0.56
CA PHE A 50 0.45 4.26 -0.27
C PHE A 50 1.51 4.99 0.56
N VAL A 51 2.75 4.50 0.50
CA VAL A 51 3.88 5.10 1.21
C VAL A 51 4.70 5.90 0.21
N THR A 52 4.81 7.22 0.45
CA THR A 52 5.47 8.18 -0.44
C THR A 52 6.58 8.92 0.33
N PRO A 53 7.87 8.60 0.13
CA PRO A 53 8.94 9.41 0.69
C PRO A 53 9.07 10.75 -0.06
N ARG A 54 9.30 11.81 0.72
CA ARG A 54 9.66 13.16 0.26
C ARG A 54 11.17 13.31 0.20
N PHE A 55 11.77 13.12 -0.97
CA PHE A 55 13.23 13.18 -1.13
C PHE A 55 13.77 14.59 -0.91
N ASP A 56 13.04 15.64 -1.31
CA ASP A 56 13.36 17.04 -1.02
C ASP A 56 13.56 17.30 0.48
N LYS A 57 12.72 16.68 1.33
CA LYS A 57 12.83 16.77 2.79
C LYS A 57 13.99 15.98 3.38
N MET A 58 14.60 15.07 2.60
CA MET A 58 15.77 14.29 3.02
C MET A 58 17.08 14.90 2.51
N TRP A 59 17.03 15.62 1.38
CA TRP A 59 18.22 16.15 0.70
C TRP A 59 19.00 17.19 1.51
N TRP A 60 18.37 17.90 2.45
CA TRP A 60 19.09 18.82 3.34
C TRP A 60 20.22 18.12 4.11
N LYS A 61 20.02 16.85 4.49
CA LYS A 61 21.00 16.02 5.21
C LYS A 61 21.75 15.08 4.28
N TYR A 62 21.06 14.55 3.27
CA TYR A 62 21.60 13.60 2.30
C TYR A 62 21.42 14.13 0.87
N PRO A 63 22.23 15.10 0.41
CA PRO A 63 22.03 15.80 -0.87
C PRO A 63 22.39 14.96 -2.10
N HIS A 64 22.50 13.64 -1.95
CA HIS A 64 22.92 12.71 -2.97
C HIS A 64 22.10 11.40 -2.84
N SER A 65 22.39 10.42 -3.69
CA SER A 65 21.65 9.14 -3.79
C SER A 65 21.53 8.33 -2.48
N ARG A 66 22.25 8.69 -1.41
CA ARG A 66 22.12 8.06 -0.09
C ARG A 66 20.75 8.31 0.54
N ALA A 67 20.07 9.42 0.21
CA ALA A 67 18.70 9.67 0.65
C ALA A 67 17.76 8.50 0.31
N TYR A 68 17.97 7.85 -0.85
CA TYR A 68 17.19 6.70 -1.27
C TYR A 68 17.34 5.50 -0.33
N ARG A 69 18.56 5.21 0.12
CA ARG A 69 18.80 4.11 1.08
C ARG A 69 18.13 4.38 2.43
N VAL A 70 18.16 5.63 2.88
CA VAL A 70 17.51 6.05 4.12
C VAL A 70 16.00 5.93 3.98
N ALA A 71 15.43 6.42 2.87
CA ALA A 71 14.00 6.28 2.58
C ALA A 71 13.55 4.82 2.60
N LEU A 72 14.30 3.91 1.96
CA LEU A 72 13.99 2.48 1.97
C LEU A 72 14.05 1.86 3.38
N LEU A 73 14.99 2.28 4.24
CA LEU A 73 15.05 1.81 5.62
C LEU A 73 13.84 2.28 6.42
N ASP A 74 13.45 3.55 6.29
CA ASP A 74 12.27 4.11 6.95
C ASP A 74 10.98 3.42 6.48
N ILE A 75 10.86 3.17 5.17
CA ILE A 75 9.76 2.39 4.57
C ILE A 75 9.76 0.98 5.16
N GLY A 76 10.90 0.32 5.27
CA GLY A 76 11.01 -1.02 5.87
C GLY A 76 10.52 -1.04 7.32
N CYS A 77 10.91 -0.06 8.13
CA CYS A 77 10.41 0.10 9.50
C CYS A 77 8.89 0.30 9.54
N LEU A 78 8.34 1.13 8.66
CA LEU A 78 6.89 1.36 8.56
C LEU A 78 6.16 0.08 8.13
N THR A 79 6.68 -0.62 7.12
CA THR A 79 6.15 -1.88 6.59
C THR A 79 6.12 -2.98 7.64
N GLN A 80 7.02 -2.98 8.62
CA GLN A 80 6.97 -3.91 9.75
C GLN A 80 6.05 -3.42 10.88
N THR A 81 6.01 -2.11 11.13
CA THR A 81 5.17 -1.55 12.19
C THR A 81 3.68 -1.72 11.89
N PHE A 82 3.29 -1.53 10.62
CA PHE A 82 1.92 -1.65 10.17
C PHE A 82 1.26 -3.01 10.49
N PRO A 83 1.81 -4.17 10.08
CA PRO A 83 1.23 -5.48 10.39
C PRO A 83 1.25 -5.77 11.90
N LEU A 84 2.23 -5.28 12.67
CA LEU A 84 2.23 -5.42 14.12
C LEU A 84 1.03 -4.69 14.77
N VAL A 85 0.76 -3.47 14.33
CA VAL A 85 -0.40 -2.69 14.80
C VAL A 85 -1.71 -3.33 14.34
N CYS A 86 -1.81 -3.74 13.07
CA CYS A 86 -2.98 -4.45 12.55
C CYS A 86 -3.26 -5.72 13.37
N THR A 87 -2.24 -6.54 13.59
CA THR A 87 -2.33 -7.77 14.38
C THR A 87 -2.81 -7.48 15.81
N ALA A 88 -2.23 -6.50 16.49
CA ALA A 88 -2.65 -6.09 17.83
C ALA A 88 -4.11 -5.59 17.89
N LYS A 89 -4.67 -5.16 16.75
CA LYS A 89 -6.07 -4.71 16.62
C LYS A 89 -7.00 -5.77 16.02
N GLY A 90 -6.52 -6.99 15.77
CA GLY A 90 -7.31 -8.05 15.13
C GLY A 90 -7.68 -7.75 13.68
N ILE A 91 -6.86 -6.95 12.98
CA ILE A 91 -7.00 -6.58 11.58
C ILE A 91 -5.98 -7.38 10.77
N GLN A 92 -6.39 -7.89 9.61
CA GLN A 92 -5.48 -8.55 8.68
C GLN A 92 -4.80 -7.50 7.80
N SER A 93 -3.51 -7.70 7.53
CA SER A 93 -2.69 -6.79 6.74
C SER A 93 -2.02 -7.53 5.59
N TRP A 94 -1.78 -6.83 4.50
CA TRP A 94 -1.11 -7.36 3.32
C TRP A 94 -0.21 -6.27 2.69
N PRO A 95 1.12 -6.38 2.79
CA PRO A 95 2.04 -5.49 2.11
C PRO A 95 2.35 -5.96 0.67
N THR A 96 2.56 -5.01 -0.25
CA THR A 96 3.15 -5.31 -1.56
C THR A 96 4.05 -4.18 -2.06
N GLY A 97 5.15 -4.56 -2.70
CA GLY A 97 6.02 -3.68 -3.47
C GLY A 97 5.77 -3.75 -4.97
N TYR A 98 4.74 -4.48 -5.41
CA TYR A 98 4.47 -4.73 -6.83
C TYR A 98 3.24 -3.95 -7.28
N PHE A 99 3.47 -2.87 -8.04
CA PHE A 99 2.45 -1.95 -8.52
C PHE A 99 2.97 -1.09 -9.67
N ILE A 100 2.10 -0.28 -10.28
CA ILE A 100 2.41 0.56 -11.43
C ILE A 100 2.63 2.01 -10.98
N ASP A 101 3.88 2.37 -10.68
CA ASP A 101 4.26 3.67 -10.09
C ASP A 101 3.79 4.86 -10.92
N HIS A 102 3.95 4.77 -12.25
CA HIS A 102 3.64 5.87 -13.18
C HIS A 102 2.13 6.15 -13.32
N GLU A 103 1.27 5.19 -12.98
CA GLU A 103 -0.19 5.39 -12.91
C GLU A 103 -0.62 5.89 -11.52
N ILE A 104 0.03 5.41 -10.46
CA ILE A 104 -0.30 5.77 -9.08
C ILE A 104 0.16 7.20 -8.74
N ASN A 105 1.33 7.64 -9.19
CA ASN A 105 1.86 8.96 -8.86
C ASN A 105 0.90 10.11 -9.26
N PRO A 106 0.34 10.16 -10.49
CA PRO A 106 -0.68 11.16 -10.86
C PRO A 106 -2.00 10.99 -10.10
N LEU A 107 -2.40 9.75 -9.80
CA LEU A 107 -3.62 9.47 -9.04
C LEU A 107 -3.57 10.11 -7.64
N LEU A 108 -2.38 10.08 -7.02
CA LEU A 108 -2.06 10.63 -5.71
C LEU A 108 -1.68 12.12 -5.73
N ASP A 109 -1.66 12.77 -6.88
CA ASP A 109 -1.27 14.19 -7.07
C ASP A 109 0.16 14.49 -6.56
N LEU A 110 1.11 13.61 -6.89
CA LEU A 110 2.51 13.73 -6.45
C LEU A 110 3.38 14.47 -7.47
N ASP A 111 4.29 15.31 -6.97
CA ASP A 111 5.41 15.84 -7.76
C ASP A 111 6.55 14.81 -7.83
N THR A 112 6.62 14.09 -8.95
CA THR A 112 7.56 12.99 -9.17
C THR A 112 9.02 13.40 -9.21
N ASN A 113 9.34 14.70 -9.25
CA ASN A 113 10.70 15.18 -9.11
C ASN A 113 11.24 15.02 -7.67
N VAL A 114 10.35 15.00 -6.68
CA VAL A 114 10.71 15.04 -5.25
C VAL A 114 9.97 14.02 -4.39
N GLU A 115 8.90 13.42 -4.89
CA GLU A 115 8.04 12.48 -4.17
C GLU A 115 7.55 11.38 -5.11
N SER A 116 7.63 10.11 -4.70
CA SER A 116 7.08 8.99 -5.46
C SER A 116 6.45 7.98 -4.54
N VAL A 117 5.43 7.26 -5.00
CA VAL A 117 5.02 6.02 -4.37
C VAL A 117 6.18 5.03 -4.37
N MET A 118 6.37 4.33 -3.26
CA MET A 118 7.44 3.35 -3.07
C MET A 118 6.97 2.05 -2.43
N PHE A 119 5.80 2.05 -1.79
CA PHE A 119 5.24 0.85 -1.18
C PHE A 119 3.73 0.94 -0.99
N PHE A 120 3.05 -0.21 -0.92
CA PHE A 120 1.64 -0.28 -0.58
C PHE A 120 1.39 -1.20 0.61
N LEU A 121 0.54 -0.76 1.53
CA LEU A 121 0.11 -1.50 2.72
C LEU A 121 -1.41 -1.61 2.72
N GLY A 122 -1.93 -2.81 2.50
CA GLY A 122 -3.36 -3.11 2.57
C GLY A 122 -3.78 -3.58 3.95
N ALA A 123 -4.99 -3.22 4.37
CA ALA A 123 -5.61 -3.79 5.57
C ALA A 123 -7.12 -4.00 5.42
N GLY A 124 -7.62 -4.99 6.15
CA GLY A 124 -9.04 -5.31 6.18
C GLY A 124 -9.40 -6.44 7.13
N LYS A 125 -10.65 -6.88 7.02
CA LYS A 125 -11.15 -8.08 7.69
C LYS A 125 -11.35 -9.17 6.65
N GLY A 126 -10.87 -10.35 6.98
CA GLY A 126 -11.10 -11.58 6.23
C GLY A 126 -11.15 -12.75 7.19
N ASP A 127 -11.65 -13.88 6.71
CA ASP A 127 -11.66 -15.14 7.44
C ASP A 127 -10.28 -15.83 7.46
N GLY A 128 -9.27 -15.21 6.84
CA GLY A 128 -7.92 -15.76 6.75
C GLY A 128 -7.84 -17.00 5.86
N ALA A 129 -8.89 -17.32 5.08
CA ALA A 129 -8.82 -18.34 4.06
C ALA A 129 -8.02 -17.79 2.87
N VAL A 130 -6.69 -17.69 3.04
CA VAL A 130 -5.75 -17.38 1.94
C VAL A 130 -6.00 -18.39 0.84
N ALA A 131 -6.69 -17.96 -0.21
CA ALA A 131 -7.03 -18.69 -1.43
C ALA A 131 -6.78 -20.20 -1.32
N ARG A 132 -7.45 -20.86 -0.36
CA ARG A 132 -7.05 -22.22 0.06
C ARG A 132 -7.19 -23.17 -1.13
N ALA A 133 -8.22 -22.89 -1.94
CA ALA A 133 -8.46 -23.45 -3.25
C ALA A 133 -7.32 -23.18 -4.24
N ALA A 134 -6.85 -21.94 -4.41
CA ALA A 134 -5.75 -21.63 -5.33
C ALA A 134 -4.42 -22.25 -4.89
N LEU A 135 -4.10 -22.25 -3.59
CA LEU A 135 -2.92 -22.93 -3.05
C LEU A 135 -3.03 -24.46 -3.20
N SER A 136 -4.22 -25.04 -3.00
CA SER A 136 -4.44 -26.46 -3.27
C SER A 136 -4.32 -26.81 -4.75
N THR A 137 -4.81 -25.93 -5.63
CA THR A 137 -4.70 -26.09 -7.09
C THR A 137 -3.25 -25.98 -7.54
N LEU A 138 -2.49 -24.98 -7.06
CA LEU A 138 -1.07 -24.82 -7.35
C LEU A 138 -0.24 -26.01 -6.83
N ARG A 139 -0.56 -26.51 -5.63
CA ARG A 139 0.05 -27.76 -5.11
C ARG A 139 -0.25 -28.95 -6.01
N GLY A 140 -1.50 -29.10 -6.46
CA GLY A 140 -1.90 -30.17 -7.37
C GLY A 140 -1.23 -30.09 -8.74
N LEU A 141 -0.97 -28.88 -9.25
CA LEU A 141 -0.22 -28.63 -10.48
C LEU A 141 1.28 -28.93 -10.30
N ALA A 142 1.86 -28.58 -9.16
CA ALA A 142 3.27 -28.85 -8.85
C ALA A 142 3.57 -30.34 -8.63
N THR A 143 2.59 -31.14 -8.21
CA THR A 143 2.73 -32.60 -8.04
C THR A 143 2.52 -33.40 -9.33
N ARG A 144 2.10 -32.73 -10.42
CA ARG A 144 2.06 -33.33 -11.76
C ARG A 144 3.37 -32.97 -12.46
N GLU A 145 4.42 -33.74 -12.21
CA GLU A 145 5.55 -33.78 -13.15
C GLU A 145 5.08 -34.43 -14.49
N PRO A 146 5.72 -34.07 -15.63
CA PRO A 146 5.28 -34.47 -16.97
C PRO A 146 5.23 -35.98 -17.22
#